data_AF-A0A8H7R7C4-F1
#
_entry.id   AF-A0A8H7R7C4-F1
#
_cell.length_a   1.000
_cell.length_b   1.000
_cell.length_c   1.000
_cell.angle_alpha   90.00
_cell.angle_beta   90.00
_cell.angle_gamma   90.00
#
_symmetry.space_group_name_H-M   'P 1'
#
loop_
_entity.id
_entity.type
_entity.pdbx_description
1 polymer ?
#
loop_
_entity_poly.entity_id
_entity_poly.type
_entity_poly.pdbx_seq_one_letter_code
_entity_poly.pdbx_strand_id
1 'polypeptide(L)'
;MTGTFSFGKQNSDDCNGWRDKLVGKVVLNDDEVTTLEENECIRRKDLPQPNRVVPPGSMVTMDFRPERLNVRVDHTMRVTGVNYG
;
A
#
# COMPACT_ATOMS: atom_id res chain seq x y z
N MET A 1 -11.90 34.62 -9.54
CA MET A 1 -11.57 33.60 -8.53
C MET A 1 -11.04 32.40 -9.30
N THR A 2 -9.77 32.06 -9.09
CA THR A 2 -8.99 31.09 -9.86
C THR A 2 -9.55 29.68 -9.73
N GLY A 3 -9.40 28.93 -10.82
CA GLY A 3 -10.14 27.71 -11.13
C GLY A 3 -9.99 26.58 -10.12
N THR A 4 -11.07 25.81 -10.05
CA THR A 4 -11.20 24.51 -9.41
C THR A 4 -10.18 23.54 -9.98
N PHE A 5 -9.16 23.19 -9.19
CA PHE A 5 -8.37 21.98 -9.46
C PHE A 5 -9.17 20.76 -9.03
N SER A 6 -9.95 20.23 -9.96
CA SER A 6 -10.51 18.89 -9.86
C SER A 6 -9.37 17.89 -9.91
N PHE A 7 -8.92 17.40 -8.75
CA PHE A 7 -8.05 16.23 -8.69
C PHE A 7 -8.89 14.96 -8.87
N GLY A 8 -9.43 14.80 -10.07
CA GLY A 8 -9.99 13.53 -10.52
C GLY A 8 -8.83 12.62 -10.88
N LYS A 9 -8.54 11.63 -10.02
CA LYS A 9 -7.88 10.40 -10.48
C LYS A 9 -8.70 9.21 -9.99
N GLN A 10 -9.79 8.98 -10.72
CA GLN A 10 -10.50 7.72 -10.70
C GLN A 10 -9.54 6.65 -11.24
N ASN A 11 -9.15 5.68 -10.42
CA ASN A 11 -8.66 4.41 -10.92
C ASN A 11 -9.37 3.30 -10.16
N SER A 12 -10.31 2.66 -10.86
CA SER A 12 -11.04 1.49 -10.40
C SER A 12 -10.08 0.30 -10.31
N ASP A 13 -9.56 0.10 -9.11
CA ASP A 13 -9.00 -1.16 -8.62
C ASP A 13 -9.44 -1.21 -7.15
N ASP A 14 -10.71 -1.57 -6.93
CA ASP A 14 -11.40 -1.50 -5.65
C ASP A 14 -10.82 -2.50 -4.64
N CYS A 15 -9.61 -2.21 -4.15
CA CYS A 15 -9.06 -2.86 -2.97
C CYS A 15 -9.75 -2.35 -1.69
N ASN A 16 -11.08 -2.28 -1.64
CA ASN A 16 -11.86 -1.79 -0.50
C ASN A 16 -11.40 -0.41 0.05
N GLY A 17 -10.86 0.47 -0.80
CA GLY A 17 -10.30 1.77 -0.38
C GLY A 17 -8.95 1.70 0.35
N TRP A 18 -8.35 0.52 0.48
CA TRP A 18 -6.98 0.37 1.02
C TRP A 18 -5.95 1.06 0.14
N ARG A 19 -6.21 1.14 -1.17
CA ARG A 19 -5.30 1.81 -2.10
C ARG A 19 -5.09 3.28 -1.71
N ASP A 20 -6.15 4.04 -1.55
CA ASP A 20 -6.07 5.46 -1.14
C ASP A 20 -5.51 5.63 0.27
N LYS A 21 -5.79 4.69 1.18
CA LYS A 21 -5.28 4.74 2.56
C LYS A 21 -3.78 4.44 2.65
N LEU A 22 -3.28 3.54 1.81
CA LEU A 22 -1.92 3.02 1.92
C LEU A 22 -0.95 3.69 0.95
N VAL A 23 -1.39 4.05 -0.26
CA VAL A 23 -0.53 4.67 -1.28
C VAL A 23 0.07 5.95 -0.73
N GLY A 24 1.40 6.06 -0.84
CA GLY A 24 2.15 7.20 -0.34
C GLY A 24 2.67 7.06 1.09
N LYS A 25 2.14 6.13 1.90
CA LYS A 25 2.64 5.80 3.24
C LYS A 25 3.80 4.79 3.18
N VAL A 26 4.57 4.71 4.26
CA VAL A 26 5.71 3.76 4.40
C VAL A 26 5.27 2.54 5.20
N VAL A 27 5.41 1.35 4.64
CA VAL A 27 5.11 0.10 5.35
C VAL A 27 6.30 -0.28 6.21
N LEU A 28 6.07 -0.53 7.49
CA LEU A 28 7.10 -1.00 8.40
C LEU A 28 6.75 -2.37 8.95
N ASN A 29 7.79 -3.15 9.21
CA ASN A 29 7.64 -4.35 10.04
C ASN A 29 7.37 -3.92 11.49
N ASP A 30 6.80 -4.84 12.26
CA ASP A 30 6.46 -4.53 13.65
C ASP A 30 7.68 -4.19 14.51
N ASP A 31 8.82 -4.80 14.19
CA ASP A 31 10.10 -4.64 14.89
C ASP A 31 10.99 -3.52 14.29
N GLU A 32 10.53 -2.82 13.24
CA GLU A 32 11.32 -1.73 12.64
C GLU A 32 11.09 -0.40 13.37
N VAL A 33 12.18 0.19 13.87
CA VAL A 33 12.18 1.52 14.47
C VAL A 33 12.32 2.57 13.38
N THR A 34 11.26 3.33 13.14
CA THR A 34 11.29 4.53 12.29
C THR A 34 11.17 5.80 13.13
N THR A 35 11.62 6.92 12.57
CA THR A 35 11.36 8.27 13.08
C THR A 35 10.16 8.95 12.40
N LEU A 36 9.51 8.29 11.44
CA LEU A 36 8.35 8.80 10.72
C LEU A 36 7.09 8.76 11.60
N GLU A 37 6.21 9.76 11.44
CA GLU A 37 4.95 9.81 12.17
C GLU A 37 4.00 8.66 11.76
N GLU A 38 3.11 8.28 12.67
CA GLU A 38 2.08 7.23 12.49
C GLU A 38 1.12 7.54 11.33
N ASN A 39 1.04 8.82 10.93
CA ASN A 39 0.26 9.24 9.79
C ASN A 39 0.97 9.00 8.45
N GLU A 40 2.30 8.93 8.45
CA GLU A 40 3.12 8.68 7.26
C GLU A 40 3.62 7.24 7.18
N CYS A 41 3.61 6.49 8.28
CA CYS A 41 3.97 5.08 8.32
C CYS A 41 2.79 4.18 8.72
N ILE A 42 2.75 2.96 8.17
CA ILE A 42 1.77 1.94 8.52
C ILE A 42 2.47 0.64 8.86
N ARG A 43 2.00 -0.05 9.89
CA ARG A 43 2.57 -1.33 10.31
C ARG A 43 1.88 -2.48 9.59
N ARG A 44 2.61 -3.56 9.34
CA ARG A 44 2.04 -4.78 8.72
C ARG A 44 0.91 -5.43 9.52
N LYS A 45 0.83 -5.17 10.83
CA LYS A 45 -0.28 -5.63 11.69
C LYS A 45 -1.59 -4.86 11.46
N ASP A 46 -1.50 -3.62 11.00
CA ASP A 46 -2.66 -2.76 10.71
C ASP A 46 -3.29 -3.11 9.35
N LEU A 47 -2.50 -3.77 8.48
CA LEU A 47 -2.97 -4.28 7.21
C LEU A 47 -3.94 -5.45 7.41
N PRO A 48 -4.96 -5.58 6.53
CA PRO A 48 -5.88 -6.70 6.59
C PRO A 48 -5.11 -8.01 6.35
N GLN A 49 -5.32 -8.99 7.22
CA GLN A 49 -4.76 -10.33 7.03
C GLN A 49 -5.77 -11.16 6.23
N PRO A 50 -5.35 -11.88 5.17
CA PRO A 50 -3.98 -12.10 4.74
C PRO A 50 -3.40 -10.94 3.91
N ASN A 51 -2.17 -10.50 4.22
CA ASN A 51 -1.42 -9.53 3.40
C ASN A 51 -0.07 -10.06 2.93
N ARG A 52 0.43 -9.53 1.80
CA ARG A 52 1.77 -9.79 1.28
C ARG A 52 2.42 -8.48 0.86
N VAL A 53 3.51 -8.12 1.52
CA VAL A 53 4.34 -7.00 1.09
C VAL A 53 5.29 -7.50 0.02
N VAL A 54 5.24 -6.87 -1.15
CA VAL A 54 6.04 -7.20 -2.33
C VAL A 54 7.05 -6.08 -2.52
N PRO A 55 8.35 -6.32 -2.21
CA PRO A 55 9.40 -5.36 -2.48
C PRO A 55 9.63 -5.16 -3.98
N PRO A 56 10.24 -4.02 -4.39
CA PRO A 56 10.51 -3.77 -5.79
C PRO A 56 11.49 -4.81 -6.32
N GLY A 57 11.22 -5.32 -7.52
CA GLY A 57 12.06 -6.36 -8.15
C GLY A 57 11.92 -7.76 -7.53
N SER A 58 11.09 -7.95 -6.50
CA SER A 58 10.84 -9.27 -5.95
C SER A 58 10.01 -10.09 -6.94
N MET A 59 10.54 -11.22 -7.38
CA MET A 59 9.76 -12.21 -8.10
C MET A 59 8.68 -12.75 -7.16
N VAL A 60 7.43 -12.63 -7.57
CA VAL A 60 6.29 -13.15 -6.83
C VAL A 60 5.77 -14.39 -7.51
N THR A 61 5.47 -15.42 -6.71
CA THR A 61 4.78 -16.60 -7.20
C THR A 61 3.35 -16.23 -7.60
N MET A 62 2.89 -16.79 -8.71
CA MET A 62 1.52 -16.66 -9.22
C MET A 62 0.53 -17.57 -8.45
N ASP A 63 0.64 -17.57 -7.12
CA ASP A 63 -0.36 -18.21 -6.25
C ASP A 63 -1.50 -17.21 -6.06
N PHE A 64 -2.57 -17.39 -6.82
CA PHE A 64 -3.72 -16.48 -6.81
C PHE A 64 -4.58 -16.71 -5.56
N ARG A 65 -4.60 -15.73 -4.66
CA ARG A 65 -5.42 -15.72 -3.44
C ARG A 65 -6.30 -14.47 -3.42
N PRO A 66 -7.59 -14.57 -3.77
CA PRO A 66 -8.47 -13.41 -3.84
C PRO A 66 -8.63 -12.70 -2.48
N GLU A 67 -8.49 -13.43 -1.37
CA GLU A 67 -8.57 -12.88 -0.02
C GLU A 67 -7.31 -12.12 0.41
N ARG A 68 -6.19 -12.24 -0.33
CA ARG A 68 -4.88 -11.68 0.07
C ARG A 68 -4.63 -10.30 -0.51
N LEU A 69 -4.36 -9.32 0.35
CA LEU A 69 -3.93 -8.00 -0.08
C LEU A 69 -2.43 -7.99 -0.38
N ASN A 70 -2.07 -7.85 -1.65
CA ASN A 70 -0.70 -7.58 -2.06
C ASN A 70 -0.42 -6.08 -1.98
N VAL A 71 0.54 -5.69 -1.14
CA VAL A 71 1.01 -4.31 -1.01
C VAL A 71 2.37 -4.21 -1.71
N ARG A 72 2.45 -3.46 -2.80
CA ARG A 72 3.70 -3.19 -3.50
C ARG A 72 4.38 -1.99 -2.87
N VAL A 73 5.62 -2.18 -2.47
CA VAL A 73 6.46 -1.12 -1.90
C VAL A 73 7.65 -0.84 -2.82
N ASP A 74 8.24 0.33 -2.65
CA ASP A 74 9.49 0.72 -3.30
C ASP A 74 10.71 0.41 -2.41
N HIS A 75 11.91 0.78 -2.87
CA HIS A 75 13.19 0.58 -2.18
C HIS A 75 13.25 1.31 -0.84
N THR A 76 12.43 2.35 -0.69
CA THR A 76 12.29 3.13 0.55
C THR A 76 11.11 2.66 1.42
N MET A 77 10.61 1.44 1.19
CA MET A 77 9.44 0.86 1.88
C MET A 77 8.13 1.65 1.69
N ARG A 78 8.09 2.59 0.73
CA ARG A 78 6.90 3.40 0.44
C ARG A 78 5.93 2.65 -0.46
N VAL A 79 4.65 2.66 -0.13
CA VAL A 79 3.61 1.98 -0.90
C VAL A 79 3.39 2.69 -2.23
N THR A 80 3.64 1.97 -3.31
CA THR A 80 3.42 2.42 -4.69
C THR A 80 2.09 1.93 -5.25
N GLY A 81 1.56 0.82 -4.72
CA GLY A 81 0.26 0.31 -5.10
C GLY A 81 -0.17 -0.89 -4.29
N VAL A 82 -1.45 -1.23 -4.37
CA VAL A 82 -2.02 -2.42 -3.72
C VAL A 82 -2.92 -3.16 -4.70
N ASN A 83 -3.00 -4.48 -4.58
CA ASN A 83 -3.88 -5.32 -5.38
C ASN A 83 -4.32 -6.58 -4.60
N TYR A 84 -5.56 -7.03 -4.78
CA TYR A 84 -5.99 -8.34 -4.28
C TYR A 84 -5.57 -9.45 -5.25
N GLY A 85 -5.08 -10.57 -4.71
CA GLY A 85 -4.73 -11.76 -5.49
C GLY A 85 -3.59 -12.61 -4.96
#